data_AF-A0A2Z4ZSV9-F1
#
_entry.id   AF-A0A2Z4ZSV9-F1
#
_cell.length_a   1.000
_cell.length_b   1.000
_cell.length_c   1.000
_cell.angle_alpha   90.00
_cell.angle_beta   90.00
_cell.angle_gamma   90.00
#
_symmetry.space_group_name_H-M   'P 1'
#
loop_
_entity.id
_entity.type
_entity.pdbx_description
1 polymer ?
#
loop_
_entity_poly.entity_id
_entity_poly.type
_entity_poly.pdbx_seq_one_letter_code
_entity_poly.pdbx_strand_id
1 'polypeptide(L)' 'MKEEYDFSTAKRGPVASSKGKTRITIMLDDEVIKAARERAENVGTGYQAVINHLLRQGLLSVTAHNLE' A
#
# COMPACT_ATOMS: atom_id res chain seq x y z
N MET A 1 -4.62 6.80 24.57
CA MET A 1 -3.33 6.45 23.94
C MET A 1 -2.23 7.05 24.77
N LYS A 2 -1.15 6.32 25.09
CA LYS A 2 0.00 6.89 25.81
C LYS A 2 0.88 7.66 24.82
N GLU A 3 1.38 8.80 25.27
CA GLU A 3 2.05 9.80 24.44
C GLU A 3 3.51 9.47 24.14
N GLU A 4 4.14 8.56 24.90
CA GLU A 4 5.53 8.20 24.68
C GLU A 4 5.80 6.72 24.97
N TYR A 5 6.43 6.05 24.01
CA TYR A 5 6.96 4.70 24.13
C TYR A 5 8.49 4.78 24.02
N ASP A 6 9.20 4.36 25.07
CA ASP A 6 10.66 4.25 25.05
C ASP A 6 11.07 3.01 24.25
N PHE A 7 11.69 3.23 23.10
CA PHE A 7 12.18 2.17 22.19
C PHE A 7 13.69 1.94 22.33
N SER A 8 14.30 2.40 23.42
CA SER A 8 15.76 2.37 23.62
C SER A 8 16.34 0.95 23.66
N THR A 9 15.50 -0.08 23.83
CA THR A 9 15.89 -1.50 23.86
C THR A 9 15.31 -2.33 22.70
N ALA A 10 14.65 -1.70 21.72
CA ALA A 10 14.02 -2.40 20.62
C ALA A 10 15.06 -2.88 19.58
N LYS A 11 15.41 -4.18 19.64
CA LYS A 11 16.27 -4.84 18.67
C LYS A 11 15.52 -4.99 17.34
N ARG A 12 15.88 -4.20 16.32
CA ARG A 12 15.35 -4.33 14.95
C ARG A 12 15.73 -5.70 14.38
N GLY A 13 14.83 -6.68 14.50
CA GLY A 13 14.93 -7.92 13.74
C GLY A 13 14.94 -7.62 12.24
N PRO A 14 15.56 -8.48 11.40
CA PRO A 14 15.55 -8.29 9.96
C PRO A 14 14.10 -8.14 9.49
N VAL A 15 13.79 -6.96 8.93
CA VAL A 15 12.47 -6.71 8.34
C VAL A 15 12.28 -7.75 7.27
N ALA A 16 11.32 -8.66 7.45
CA ALA A 16 11.01 -9.70 6.49
C ALA A 16 10.89 -9.03 5.11
N SER A 17 11.77 -9.42 4.18
CA SER A 17 11.74 -8.89 2.83
C SER A 17 10.34 -9.13 2.28
N SER A 18 9.64 -8.05 1.96
CA SER A 18 8.32 -8.10 1.31
C SER A 18 8.50 -8.67 -0.10
N LYS A 19 8.62 -10.00 -0.18
CA LYS A 19 8.87 -10.79 -1.39
C LYS A 19 7.87 -10.37 -2.47
N GLY A 20 8.35 -9.76 -3.54
CA GLY A 20 7.53 -9.29 -4.68
C GLY A 20 6.93 -7.87 -4.55
N LYS A 21 7.29 -7.08 -3.55
CA LYS A 21 6.89 -5.66 -3.45
C LYS A 21 8.11 -4.76 -3.55
N THR A 22 8.16 -3.92 -4.58
CA THR A 22 9.19 -2.89 -4.72
C THR A 22 8.74 -1.62 -4.02
N ARG A 23 9.58 -1.07 -3.13
CA ARG A 23 9.32 0.25 -2.54
C ARG A 23 9.60 1.31 -3.61
N ILE A 24 8.58 2.06 -3.98
CA ILE A 24 8.69 3.19 -4.91
C ILE A 24 8.24 4.47 -4.21
N THR A 25 8.84 5.59 -4.59
CA THR A 25 8.36 6.93 -4.22
C THR A 25 7.56 7.45 -5.40
N ILE A 26 6.27 7.66 -5.21
CA ILE A 26 5.38 8.25 -6.21
C ILE A 26 4.59 9.39 -5.54
N MET A 27 4.30 10.43 -6.31
CA MET A 27 3.32 11.43 -5.91
C MET A 27 1.94 10.93 -6.30
N LEU A 28 0.99 11.04 -5.38
CA LEU A 28 -0.42 10.71 -5.59
C LEU A 28 -1.24 11.92 -5.15
N ASP A 29 -2.33 12.19 -5.85
CA ASP A 29 -3.28 13.22 -5.45
C ASP A 29 -3.88 12.91 -4.08
N ASP A 30 -4.12 13.96 -3.29
CA ASP A 30 -4.68 13.84 -1.95
C ASP A 30 -6.06 13.16 -1.97
N GLU A 31 -6.86 13.45 -2.99
CA GLU A 31 -8.17 12.82 -3.22
C GLU A 31 -8.06 11.31 -3.42
N VAL A 32 -7.02 10.84 -4.12
CA VAL A 32 -6.77 9.41 -4.34
C VAL A 32 -6.35 8.73 -3.03
N ILE A 33 -5.51 9.39 -2.22
CA ILE A 33 -5.09 8.88 -0.91
C ILE A 33 -6.29 8.79 0.03
N LYS A 34 -7.15 9.81 0.05
CA LYS A 34 -8.37 9.86 0.86
C LYS A 34 -9.34 8.75 0.46
N ALA A 35 -9.66 8.63 -0.82
CA ALA A 35 -10.54 7.57 -1.32
C ALA A 35 -9.98 6.16 -1.05
N ALA A 36 -8.66 5.98 -1.18
CA ALA A 36 -8.01 4.71 -0.84
C ALA A 36 -8.09 4.40 0.65
N ARG A 37 -7.99 5.41 1.52
CA ARG A 37 -8.12 5.27 2.98
C ARG A 37 -9.54 4.87 3.36
N GLU A 38 -10.56 5.55 2.86
CA GLU A 38 -11.97 5.23 3.16
C GLU A 38 -12.32 3.79 2.73
N ARG A 39 -11.85 3.36 1.55
CA ARG A 39 -12.02 1.98 1.08
C ARG A 39 -11.23 0.97 1.93
N ALA A 40 -10.03 1.32 2.35
CA ALA A 40 -9.21 0.49 3.21
C ALA A 40 -9.87 0.25 4.58
N GLU A 41 -10.44 1.29 5.18
CA GLU A 41 -11.16 1.21 6.46
C GLU A 41 -12.40 0.30 6.36
N ASN A 42 -13.12 0.37 5.25
CA ASN A 42 -14.29 -0.49 5.04
C ASN A 42 -13.94 -1.99 4.92
N VAL A 43 -12.79 -2.30 4.32
CA VAL A 43 -12.34 -3.69 4.06
C VAL A 43 -11.40 -4.20 5.18
N GLY A 44 -10.98 -3.34 6.11
CA GLY A 44 -10.01 -3.67 7.16
C GLY A 44 -8.61 -3.97 6.62
N THR A 45 -8.23 -3.36 5.50
CA THR A 45 -6.91 -3.54 4.86
C THR A 45 -6.11 -2.25 4.83
N GLY A 46 -4.82 -2.30 4.52
CA GLY A 46 -4.02 -1.07 4.36
C GLY A 46 -4.33 -0.35 3.04
N TYR A 47 -4.34 0.98 3.04
CA TYR A 47 -4.55 1.79 1.83
C TYR A 47 -3.56 1.45 0.70
N GLN A 48 -2.33 1.05 1.03
CA GLN A 48 -1.35 0.58 0.05
C GLN A 48 -1.81 -0.69 -0.69
N ALA A 49 -2.52 -1.59 -0.02
CA ALA A 49 -3.05 -2.80 -0.64
C ALA A 49 -4.19 -2.46 -1.62
N VAL A 50 -5.06 -1.52 -1.24
CA VAL A 50 -6.14 -1.00 -2.10
C VAL A 50 -5.56 -0.35 -3.36
N ILE A 51 -4.59 0.55 -3.20
CA ILE A 51 -3.93 1.22 -4.33
C ILE A 51 -3.27 0.18 -5.25
N ASN A 52 -2.54 -0.78 -4.69
CA ASN A 52 -1.89 -1.81 -5.48
C ASN A 52 -2.91 -2.72 -6.20
N HIS A 53 -4.05 -3.01 -5.59
CA HIS A 53 -5.12 -3.77 -6.24
C HIS A 53 -5.72 -3.01 -7.42
N LEU A 54 -6.01 -1.72 -7.24
CA LEU A 54 -6.53 -0.86 -8.31
C LEU A 54 -5.52 -0.69 -9.46
N LEU A 55 -4.25 -0.45 -9.15
CA LEU A 55 -3.19 -0.40 -10.15
C LEU A 55 -3.05 -1.73 -10.89
N ARG A 56 -3.15 -2.85 -10.17
CA ARG A 56 -3.13 -4.19 -10.76
C ARG A 56 -4.32 -4.39 -11.70
N GLN A 57 -5.52 -3.99 -11.31
CA GLN A 57 -6.70 -4.08 -12.17
C GLN A 57 -6.55 -3.18 -13.41
N GLY A 58 -6.15 -1.92 -13.25
CA GLY A 58 -6.00 -1.01 -14.38
C GLY A 58 -4.91 -1.43 -15.37
N LEU A 59 -3.75 -1.89 -14.87
CA LEU A 59 -2.60 -2.23 -15.72
C LEU A 59 -2.66 -3.67 -16.23
N LEU A 60 -3.04 -4.64 -15.40
CA LEU A 60 -3.08 -6.06 -15.81
C LEU A 60 -4.40 -6.45 -16.49
N SER A 61 -5.50 -5.72 -16.28
CA SER A 61 -6.75 -5.99 -17.02
C SER A 61 -6.70 -5.46 -18.45
N VAL A 62 -5.88 -4.44 -18.74
CA VAL A 62 -5.74 -3.88 -20.10
C VAL A 62 -4.81 -4.73 -20.98
N THR A 63 -3.86 -5.46 -20.40
CA THR A 63 -2.96 -6.35 -21.16
C THR A 63 -3.71 -7.51 -21.83
N ALA A 64 -4.92 -7.86 -21.39
CA ALA A 64 -5.72 -8.90 -22.05
C ALA A 64 -6.43 -8.43 -23.34
N HIS A 65 -6.48 -7.13 -23.65
CA HIS A 65 -7.31 -6.59 -24.74
C HIS A 65 -6.60 -5.68 -25.76
N ASN A 66 -5.27 -5.53 -25.71
CA ASN A 66 -4.52 -4.71 -26.68
C ASN A 66 -3.31 -5.44 -27.27
N LEU A 67 -3.53 -6.67 -27.71
CA LEU A 67 -2.58 -7.44 -28.51
C LEU A 67 -3.34 -8.19 -29.63
N GLU A 68 -4.17 -7.45 -30.37
CA GLU A 68 -4.69 -7.82 -31.69
C GLU A 68 -4.69 -6.60 -32.61
#